data_AF-A0A2U2BLI0-F1
#
_entry.id   AF-A0A2U2BLI0-F1
#
_cell.length_a   1.000
_cell.length_b   1.000
_cell.length_c   1.000
_cell.angle_alpha   90.00
_cell.angle_beta   90.00
_cell.angle_gamma   90.00
#
_symmetry.space_group_name_H-M   'P 1'
#
loop_
_entity.id
_entity.type
_entity.pdbx_description
1 polymer ?
#
loop_
_entity_poly.entity_id
_entity_poly.type
_entity_poly.pdbx_seq_one_letter_code
_entity_poly.pdbx_strand_id
1 'polypeptide(L)' 'MRHLKIDAKKVAAAGFKPKVQSLLAVLEIDPFQNPPPYEKLVGDLSGAYSRRINIQHRLVYEVLIPEHTVRVLRMWSHYE' A
#
# COMPACT_ATOMS: atom_id res chain seq x y z
N MET A 1 16.56 -0.61 -2.42
CA MET A 1 15.53 -1.44 -3.11
C MET A 1 15.43 -2.90 -2.60
N ARG A 2 15.71 -3.22 -1.32
CA ARG A 2 15.73 -4.63 -0.85
C ARG A 2 14.45 -5.11 -0.13
N HIS A 3 13.62 -4.19 0.36
CA HIS A 3 12.47 -4.53 1.22
C HIS A 3 11.23 -5.03 0.46
N LEU A 4 10.95 -4.48 -0.73
CA LEU A 4 9.72 -4.80 -1.49
C LEU A 4 9.59 -6.29 -1.85
N LYS A 5 10.71 -6.93 -2.25
CA LYS A 5 10.74 -8.36 -2.60
C LYS A 5 10.53 -9.26 -1.37
N ILE A 6 10.97 -8.81 -0.20
CA ILE A 6 10.84 -9.55 1.06
C ILE A 6 9.39 -9.46 1.53
N ASP A 7 8.78 -8.28 1.44
CA ASP A 7 7.38 -8.06 1.80
C ASP A 7 6.44 -8.87 0.90
N ALA A 8 6.68 -8.90 -0.41
CA ALA A 8 5.89 -9.71 -1.34
C ALA A 8 5.92 -11.22 -0.98
N LYS A 9 7.09 -11.74 -0.57
CA LYS A 9 7.22 -13.12 -0.10
C LYS A 9 6.48 -13.37 1.22
N LYS A 10 6.53 -12.43 2.17
CA LYS A 10 5.82 -12.52 3.45
C LYS A 10 4.30 -12.46 3.27
N VAL A 11 3.81 -11.56 2.41
CA VAL A 11 2.39 -11.45 2.05
C VAL A 11 1.87 -12.74 1.42
N ALA A 12 2.66 -13.34 0.52
CA ALA A 12 2.32 -14.61 -0.10
C ALA A 12 2.29 -15.77 0.92
N ALA A 13 3.29 -15.83 1.80
CA ALA A 13 3.37 -16.87 2.84
C ALA A 13 2.25 -16.75 3.90
N ALA A 14 1.78 -15.54 4.18
CA ALA A 14 0.73 -15.28 5.17
C ALA A 14 -0.71 -15.39 4.63
N GLY A 15 -0.89 -15.77 3.36
CA GLY A 15 -2.23 -15.91 2.76
C GLY A 15 -2.93 -14.59 2.41
N PHE A 16 -2.26 -13.44 2.55
CA PHE A 16 -2.82 -12.13 2.21
C PHE A 16 -2.72 -11.77 0.73
N LYS A 17 -2.12 -12.65 -0.09
CA LYS A 17 -1.96 -12.48 -1.54
C LYS A 17 -3.22 -12.00 -2.26
N PRO A 18 -4.40 -12.65 -2.14
CA PRO A 18 -5.60 -12.20 -2.86
C PRO A 18 -6.04 -10.79 -2.44
N LYS A 19 -5.97 -10.47 -1.15
CA LYS A 19 -6.36 -9.15 -0.64
C LYS A 19 -5.42 -8.03 -1.09
N VAL A 20 -4.12 -8.31 -1.10
CA VAL A 20 -3.13 -7.36 -1.62
C VAL A 20 -3.28 -7.17 -3.12
N GLN A 21 -3.54 -8.24 -3.88
CA GLN A 21 -3.81 -8.13 -5.32
C GLN A 21 -5.05 -7.28 -5.62
N SER A 22 -6.14 -7.45 -4.86
CA SER A 22 -7.32 -6.58 -4.99
C SER A 22 -7.01 -5.12 -4.68
N LEU A 23 -6.20 -4.85 -3.64
CA LEU A 23 -5.78 -3.48 -3.31
C LEU A 23 -4.88 -2.88 -4.39
N LEU A 24 -3.97 -3.66 -4.98
CA LEU A 24 -3.13 -3.20 -6.09
C LEU A 24 -3.98 -2.89 -7.33
N ALA A 25 -4.97 -3.73 -7.66
CA ALA A 25 -5.90 -3.45 -8.77
C ALA A 25 -6.70 -2.16 -8.55
N VAL A 26 -7.12 -1.89 -7.30
CA VAL A 26 -7.74 -0.60 -6.94
C VAL A 26 -6.78 0.56 -7.17
N LEU A 27 -5.51 0.42 -6.77
CA LEU A 27 -4.51 1.48 -6.98
C LEU A 27 -4.19 1.73 -8.47
N GLU A 28 -4.26 0.70 -9.32
CA GLU A 28 -4.11 0.83 -10.77
C GLU A 28 -5.28 1.58 -11.43
N ILE A 29 -6.50 1.37 -10.92
CA ILE A 29 -7.71 2.04 -11.44
C ILE A 29 -7.81 3.47 -10.90
N ASP A 30 -7.82 3.61 -9.57
CA ASP A 30 -7.91 4.89 -8.88
C ASP A 30 -7.24 4.81 -7.49
N PRO A 31 -6.06 5.42 -7.31
CA PRO A 31 -5.35 5.41 -6.05
C PRO A 31 -6.09 6.14 -4.92
N PHE A 32 -7.11 6.94 -5.22
CA PHE A 32 -7.94 7.66 -4.26
C PHE A 32 -9.36 7.07 -4.12
N GLN A 33 -9.60 5.87 -4.65
CA GLN A 33 -10.91 5.22 -4.55
C GLN A 33 -11.32 4.97 -3.09
N ASN A 34 -12.58 5.30 -2.77
CA ASN A 34 -13.22 4.99 -1.49
C ASN A 34 -14.66 4.50 -1.74
N PRO A 35 -15.05 3.30 -1.26
CA PRO A 35 -14.28 2.30 -0.50
C PRO A 35 -13.37 1.42 -1.38
N PRO A 36 -12.27 0.84 -0.82
CA PRO A 36 -11.87 0.85 0.59
C PRO A 36 -11.19 2.16 1.04
N PRO A 37 -11.28 2.54 2.34
CA PRO A 37 -10.76 3.81 2.83
C PRO A 37 -9.23 3.88 2.79
N TYR A 38 -8.71 5.08 2.60
CA TYR A 38 -7.29 5.40 2.66
C TYR A 38 -7.06 6.55 3.64
N GLU A 39 -5.88 6.61 4.24
CA GLU A 39 -5.45 7.69 5.13
C GLU A 39 -4.23 8.38 4.53
N LYS A 40 -4.23 9.71 4.49
CA LYS A 40 -3.06 10.49 4.06
C LYS A 40 -2.05 10.57 5.20
N LEU A 41 -0.81 10.20 4.94
CA LEU A 41 0.28 10.34 5.90
C LEU A 41 0.78 11.78 5.94
N VAL A 42 1.11 12.26 7.14
CA VAL A 42 1.61 13.62 7.41
C VAL A 42 3.01 13.55 8.02
N GLY A 43 3.83 14.60 7.86
CA GLY A 43 5.22 14.66 8.33
C GLY A 43 6.25 14.34 7.24
N ASP A 44 7.30 13.59 7.58
CA ASP A 44 8.39 13.22 6.65
C ASP A 44 7.94 12.36 5.46
N LEU A 45 6.76 11.74 5.56
CA LEU A 45 6.09 10.99 4.49
C LEU A 45 4.96 11.81 3.83
N SER A 46 5.04 13.14 3.89
CA SER A 46 4.05 14.01 3.25
C SER A 46 3.96 13.70 1.75
N GLY A 47 2.76 13.26 1.32
CA GLY A 47 2.53 12.78 -0.05
C GLY A 47 2.33 11.27 -0.18
N ALA A 48 2.61 10.51 0.88
CA ALA A 48 2.24 9.11 0.97
C ALA A 48 0.83 8.91 1.55
N TYR A 49 0.26 7.76 1.22
CA TYR A 49 -1.06 7.31 1.59
C TYR A 49 -0.94 5.91 2.19
N SER A 50 -1.80 5.59 3.14
CA SER A 50 -1.90 4.26 3.73
C SER A 50 -3.28 3.65 3.51
N ARG A 51 -3.31 2.38 3.13
CA ARG A 51 -4.54 1.57 3.00
C ARG A 51 -4.44 0.35 3.90
N ARG A 52 -5.57 -0.06 4.47
CA ARG A 52 -5.63 -1.19 5.39
C ARG A 52 -5.68 -2.51 4.63
N ILE A 53 -4.71 -3.40 4.88
CA ILE A 53 -4.74 -4.78 4.37
C ILE A 53 -5.51 -5.65 5.37
N ASN A 54 -5.16 -5.55 6.66
CA ASN A 54 -5.85 -6.21 7.77
C ASN A 54 -5.76 -5.34 9.05
N ILE A 55 -6.12 -5.88 10.22
CA ILE A 55 -6.07 -5.12 11.48
C ILE A 55 -4.64 -4.70 11.91
N GLN A 56 -3.61 -5.46 11.53
CA GLN A 56 -2.19 -5.28 11.90
C GLN A 56 -1.30 -4.70 10.78
N HIS A 57 -1.75 -4.74 9.52
CA HIS A 57 -0.92 -4.47 8.34
C HIS A 57 -1.55 -3.41 7.45
N ARG A 58 -0.73 -2.44 7.08
CA ARG A 58 -1.08 -1.37 6.16
C ARG A 58 -0.13 -1.34 4.96
N LEU A 59 -0.74 -1.14 3.79
CA LEU A 59 -0.07 -0.81 2.53
C LEU A 59 0.23 0.69 2.52
N VAL A 60 1.48 1.07 2.35
CA VAL A 60 1.89 2.47 2.22
C VAL A 60 2.37 2.69 0.78
N TYR A 61 1.77 3.66 0.11
CA TYR A 61 2.06 4.02 -1.27
C TYR A 61 2.09 5.53 -1.46
N GLU A 62 2.77 5.97 -2.51
CA GLU A 62 2.86 7.37 -2.90
C GLU A 62 2.28 7.52 -4.30
N VAL A 63 1.55 8.61 -4.55
CA VAL A 63 0.96 8.88 -5.85
C VAL A 63 1.73 10.01 -6.51
N LEU A 64 2.49 9.68 -7.55
CA LEU A 64 3.21 10.65 -8.36
C LEU A 64 2.26 11.17 -9.44
N ILE A 65 1.48 12.19 -9.09
CA ILE A 65 0.53 12.87 -9.99
C ILE A 65 1.13 13.22 -11.38
N PRO A 66 2.33 13.84 -11.48
CA PRO A 66 2.88 14.21 -12.79
C PRO A 66 3.22 12.99 -13.67
N GLU A 67 3.50 11.83 -13.08
CA GLU A 67 3.89 10.61 -13.78
C GLU A 67 2.73 9.60 -13.86
N HIS A 68 1.56 9.95 -13.33
CA HIS A 68 0.41 9.06 -13.14
C HIS A 68 0.80 7.67 -12.59
N THR A 69 1.80 7.67 -11.71
CA THR A 69 2.47 6.45 -11.24
C THR A 69 2.26 6.28 -9.74
N VAL A 70 1.85 5.09 -9.34
CA VAL A 70 1.71 4.72 -7.92
C VAL A 70 2.94 3.96 -7.47
N ARG A 71 3.67 4.53 -6.52
CA ARG A 71 4.88 3.93 -5.96
C ARG A 71 4.59 3.29 -4.62
N VAL A 72 4.62 1.95 -4.57
CA VAL A 72 4.45 1.23 -3.30
C VAL A 72 5.73 1.31 -2.48
N LEU A 73 5.65 1.90 -1.30
CA LEU A 73 6.78 2.09 -0.39
C LEU A 73 6.95 0.89 0.53
N ARG A 74 5.85 0.43 1.17
CA ARG A 74 5.84 -0.74 2.05
C ARG A 74 4.53 -1.49 1.96
N MET A 75 4.58 -2.81 2.05
CA MET A 75 3.38 -3.66 2.08
C MET A 75 3.16 -4.36 3.44
N TRP A 76 4.19 -4.35 4.30
CA TRP A 76 4.17 -4.99 5.61
C TRP A 76 4.62 -4.00 6.69
N SER A 77 3.72 -3.09 7.05
CA SER A 77 3.94 -2.11 8.12
C SER A 77 3.12 -2.55 9.33
N HIS A 78 3.80 -2.88 10.44
CA HIS A 78 3.13 -2.97 11.74
C HIS A 78 3.02 -1.54 12.27
N TYR A 79 1.80 -1.11 12.60
CA TYR A 79 1.63 0.05 13.47
C TYR A 79 1.68 -0.54 14.88
N GLU A 80 2.68 -0.17 15.68
CA GLU A 80 2.57 -0.24 17.14
C GLU A 80 1.77 0.97 17.63
#